data_AF-A0A392SU72-F1
#
_entry.id   AF-A0A392SU72-F1
#
_cell.length_a   1.000
_cell.length_b   1.000
_cell.length_c   1.000
_cell.angle_alpha   90.00
_cell.angle_beta   90.00
_cell.angle_gamma   90.00
#
_symmetry.space_group_name_H-M   'P 1'
#
loop_
_entity.id
_entity.type
_entity.pdbx_description
1 polymer ?
#
loop_
_entity_poly.entity_id
_entity_poly.type
_entity_poly.pdbx_seq_one_letter_code
_entity_poly.pdbx_strand_id
1 'polypeptide(L)' 'LGAQHALNPLTTVNARITNSYKASALIQHKWRPKSLLTISGEVDIRAIERGAKVGLSLVLNL' A
#
# COMPACT_ATOMS: atom_id res chain seq x y z
N LEU A 1 5.93 10.22 9.27
CA LEU A 1 4.55 10.19 9.80
C LEU A 1 3.75 9.13 9.05
N GLY A 2 2.76 8.47 9.65
CA GLY A 2 1.92 7.53 8.92
C GLY A 2 0.65 7.17 9.67
N ALA A 3 -0.33 6.63 8.96
CA ALA A 3 -1.60 6.18 9.49
C ALA A 3 -1.96 4.83 8.87
N GLN A 4 -2.55 3.95 9.67
CA GLN A 4 -3.15 2.70 9.20
C GLN A 4 -4.59 2.66 9.66
N HIS A 5 -5.48 2.21 8.79
CA HIS A 5 -6.89 2.08 9.09
C HIS A 5 -7.48 0.84 8.43
N ALA A 6 -8.31 0.12 9.18
CA ALA A 6 -9.14 -0.94 8.62
C ALA A 6 -10.38 -0.31 7.98
N LEU A 7 -10.47 -0.32 6.65
CA LEU A 7 -11.66 0.15 5.94
C LEU A 7 -12.85 -0.77 6.20
N ASN A 8 -12.58 -2.06 6.34
CA ASN A 8 -13.53 -3.10 6.75
C ASN A 8 -12.74 -4.31 7.31
N PRO A 9 -13.40 -5.37 7.81
CA PRO A 9 -12.71 -6.53 8.38
C PRO A 9 -11.76 -7.28 7.43
N LEU A 10 -11.85 -7.02 6.13
CA LEU A 10 -11.07 -7.68 5.08
C LEU A 10 -10.10 -6.74 4.36
N THR A 11 -10.20 -5.43 4.56
CA THR A 11 -9.41 -4.43 3.83
C THR A 11 -8.74 -3.46 4.79
N THR A 12 -7.41 -3.42 4.74
CA THR A 12 -6.60 -2.46 5.49
C THR A 12 -5.90 -1.52 4.52
N VAL A 13 -5.88 -0.24 4.87
CA VAL A 13 -5.10 0.79 4.18
C VAL A 13 -4.03 1.34 5.09
N ASN A 14 -2.86 1.60 4.54
CA ASN A 14 -1.73 2.19 5.22
C ASN A 14 -1.18 3.31 4.35
N ALA A 15 -1.01 4.50 4.94
CA ALA A 15 -0.36 5.63 4.31
C ALA A 15 0.83 6.07 5.17
N ARG A 16 1.95 6.37 4.53
CA ARG A 16 3.18 6.77 5.20
C ARG A 16 3.88 7.87 4.43
N ILE A 17 4.43 8.82 5.15
CA ILE A 17 5.32 9.87 4.66
C ILE A 17 6.64 9.74 5.42
N THR A 18 7.74 9.67 4.69
CA THR A 18 9.09 9.59 5.25
C THR A 18 9.82 10.93 5.15
N ASN A 19 10.88 11.10 5.95
CA ASN A 19 11.73 12.29 5.89
C ASN A 19 12.52 12.40 4.57
N SER A 20 12.53 11.33 3.76
CA SER A 20 13.15 11.30 2.43
C SER A 20 12.22 11.81 1.32
N TYR A 21 11.22 12.64 1.65
CA TYR A 21 10.25 13.19 0.70
C TYR A 21 9.45 12.13 -0.06
N LYS A 22 9.33 10.92 0.50
CA LYS A 22 8.53 9.86 -0.09
C LYS A 22 7.19 9.75 0.61
N ALA A 23 6.14 9.72 -0.19
CA ALA A 23 4.81 9.32 0.23
C ALA A 23 4.52 7.93 -0.32
N SER A 24 4.07 7.03 0.54
CA SER A 24 3.67 5.68 0.15
C SER A 24 2.27 5.36 0.66
N ALA A 25 1.51 4.65 -0.16
CA ALA A 25 0.21 4.10 0.19
C ALA A 25 0.21 2.60 -0.07
N LEU A 26 -0.54 1.86 0.74
CA LEU A 26 -0.65 0.42 0.65
C LEU A 26 -2.06 0.00 1.01
N ILE A 27 -2.65 -0.85 0.18
CA ILE A 27 -3.97 -1.44 0.35
C ILE A 27 -3.79 -2.95 0.42
N GLN A 28 -4.27 -3.57 1.48
CA GLN A 28 -4.30 -5.03 1.61
C GLN A 28 -5.74 -5.48 1.66
N HIS A 29 -6.13 -6.36 0.75
CA HIS A 29 -7.46 -6.94 0.68
C HIS A 29 -7.40 -8.46 0.80
N LYS A 30 -8.06 -8.99 1.82
CA LYS A 30 -8.20 -10.42 2.07
C LYS A 30 -9.48 -10.93 1.43
N TRP A 31 -9.36 -11.72 0.37
CA TRP A 31 -10.53 -12.25 -0.34
C TRP A 31 -10.97 -13.65 0.11
N ARG A 32 -10.06 -14.45 0.68
CA ARG A 32 -10.28 -15.83 1.19
C ARG A 32 -9.43 -16.02 2.45
N PRO A 33 -9.71 -17.03 3.28
CA PRO A 33 -8.83 -17.40 4.39
C PRO A 33 -7.40 -17.57 3.88
N LYS A 34 -6.45 -16.88 4.53
CA LYS A 34 -5.00 -16.90 4.20
C LYS A 34 -4.62 -16.43 2.78
N SER A 35 -5.55 -15.89 1.97
CA SER A 35 -5.24 -15.28 0.67
C SER A 35 -5.36 -13.77 0.73
N LEU A 36 -4.38 -13.06 0.20
CA LEU A 36 -4.26 -11.61 0.34
C LEU A 36 -3.78 -10.98 -0.97
N LEU A 37 -4.51 -9.98 -1.45
CA LEU A 37 -4.06 -9.05 -2.47
C LEU A 37 -3.46 -7.82 -1.81
N THR A 38 -2.29 -7.38 -2.24
CA THR A 38 -1.69 -6.12 -1.80
C THR A 38 -1.36 -5.25 -3.00
N ILE A 39 -1.82 -4.01 -2.96
CA ILE A 39 -1.47 -2.96 -3.92
C ILE A 39 -0.69 -1.91 -3.15
N SER A 40 0.45 -1.47 -3.68
CA SER A 40 1.25 -0.41 -3.09
C SER A 40 1.62 0.64 -4.12
N GLY A 41 1.80 1.86 -3.65
CA GLY A 41 2.29 2.99 -4.43
C GLY A 41 3.30 3.78 -3.61
N GLU A 42 4.38 4.24 -4.23
CA GLU A 42 5.33 5.19 -3.65
C GLU A 42 5.59 6.31 -4.65
N VAL A 43 5.54 7.55 -4.18
CA VAL A 43 5.85 8.75 -4.95
C VAL A 43 6.94 9.53 -4.22
N ASP A 44 7.95 9.96 -4.96
CA ASP A 44 8.91 10.96 -4.48
C ASP A 44 8.32 12.35 -4.74
N ILE A 45 7.96 13.05 -3.67
CA ILE A 45 7.32 14.37 -3.72
C ILE A 45 8.26 15.41 -4.36
N ARG A 46 9.59 15.24 -4.25
CA ARG A 46 10.57 16.14 -4.89
C ARG A 46 10.77 15.86 -6.37
N ALA A 47 10.41 14.67 -6.83
CA ALA A 47 10.61 14.24 -8.20
C ALA A 47 9.30 13.66 -8.77
N ILE A 48 8.19 14.37 -8.57
CA ILE A 48 6.85 13.91 -8.96
C ILE A 48 6.74 13.69 -10.48
N GLU A 49 7.55 14.41 -11.26
CA GLU A 49 7.75 14.26 -12.71
C GLU A 49 8.29 12.88 -13.12
N ARG A 50 8.98 12.16 -12.21
CA ARG A 50 9.45 10.79 -12.43
C ARG A 50 8.35 9.74 -12.26
N GLY A 51 7.16 10.17 -11.86
CA GLY A 51 6.00 9.31 -11.66
C GLY A 51 6.03 8.50 -10.36
N ALA A 52 5.07 7.60 -10.23
CA ALA A 52 4.89 6.73 -9.08
C ALA A 52 5.51 5.36 -9.32
N LYS A 53 6.10 4.78 -8.28
CA LYS A 53 6.37 3.34 -8.21
C LYS A 53 5.11 2.64 -7.76
N VAL A 54 4.69 1.61 -8.48
CA VAL A 54 3.53 0.80 -8.14
C VAL A 54 3.97 -0.64 -7.91
N GLY A 55 3.44 -1.26 -6.87
CA GLY A 55 3.65 -2.67 -6.55
C GLY A 55 2.32 -3.41 -6.47
N LEU A 56 2.34 -4.66 -6.92
CA LEU A 56 1.23 -5.61 -6.80
C LEU A 56 1.78 -6.91 -6.24
N SER A 57 1.14 -7.44 -5.20
CA SER A 57 1.49 -8.72 -4.61
C SER A 57 0.23 -9.54 -4.38
N LEU A 58 0.33 -10.83 -4.65
CA LEU A 58 -0.73 -11.78 -4.45
C LEU A 58 -0.19 -12.96 -3.64
N VAL A 59 -0.78 -13.18 -2.47
CA VAL A 59 -0.56 -14.35 -1.65
C VAL A 59 -1.76 -15.28 -1.80
N LEU A 60 -1.50 -16.50 -2.27
CA LEU A 60 -2.46 -17.58 -2.38
C LEU A 60 -2.08 -18.68 -1.40
N ASN A 61 -3.06 -19.21 -0.70
CA ASN A 61 -2.90 -20.44 0.06
C ASN A 61 -3.93 -21.44 -0.48
N LEU A 62 -3.43 -22.56 -1.00
CA LEU A 62 -4.21 -23.68 -1.54
C LEU A 62 -4.68 -24.59 -0.40
#